data_AF-A0A9D2RH37-F1
#
_entry.id   AF-A0A9D2RH37-F1
#
_cell.length_a   1.000
_cell.length_b   1.000
_cell.length_c   1.000
_cell.angle_alpha   90.00
_cell.angle_beta   90.00
_cell.angle_gamma   90.00
#
_symmetry.space_group_name_H-M   'P 1'
#
loop_
_entity.id
_entity.type
_entity.pdbx_description
1 polymer ?
#
loop_
_entity_poly.entity_id
_entity_poly.type
_entity_poly.pdbx_seq_one_letter_code
_entity_poly.pdbx_strand_id
1 'polypeptide(L)' 'MDSKRIKEIMFALGADLCGIASIDRFDNAPKGYHPLDALPTCKSVISFGCRFPVGTLNCKSNIPYTRVRNSITSKMN' A
#
# COMPACT_ATOMS: atom_id res chain seq x y z
N MET A 1 -12.95 -13.75 -6.23
CA MET A 1 -12.62 -12.47 -6.90
C MET A 1 -11.21 -12.60 -7.44
N ASP A 2 -11.02 -12.43 -8.74
CA ASP A 2 -9.74 -12.74 -9.38
C ASP A 2 -8.69 -11.63 -9.22
N SER A 3 -7.42 -12.02 -9.27
CA SER A 3 -6.27 -11.11 -9.13
C SER A 3 -6.31 -9.94 -10.14
N LYS A 4 -6.74 -10.21 -11.38
CA LYS A 4 -6.88 -9.19 -12.42
C LYS A 4 -7.89 -8.11 -12.00
N ARG A 5 -9.08 -8.53 -11.55
CA ARG A 5 -10.15 -7.62 -11.14
C ARG A 5 -9.76 -6.79 -9.91
N ILE A 6 -9.04 -7.38 -8.97
CA ILE A 6 -8.49 -6.64 -7.80
C ILE A 6 -7.56 -5.53 -8.29
N LYS A 7 -6.61 -5.85 -9.17
CA LYS A 7 -5.65 -4.86 -9.69
C LYS A 7 -6.38 -3.73 -10.43
N GLU A 8 -7.36 -4.04 -11.27
CA GLU A 8 -8.18 -3.04 -11.98
C GLU A 8 -8.88 -2.08 -11.01
N ILE A 9 -9.48 -2.62 -9.92
CA ILE A 9 -10.11 -1.80 -8.88
C ILE A 9 -9.05 -0.90 -8.21
N MET A 10 -7.89 -1.44 -7.83
CA MET A 10 -6.84 -0.66 -7.16
C MET A 10 -6.30 0.47 -8.05
N PHE A 11 -6.11 0.22 -9.35
CA PHE A 11 -5.71 1.26 -10.29
C PHE A 11 -6.81 2.32 -10.47
N ALA A 12 -8.09 1.92 -10.53
CA ALA A 12 -9.20 2.87 -10.59
C ALA A 12 -9.33 3.74 -9.33
N LEU A 13 -8.93 3.20 -8.18
CA LEU A 13 -8.86 3.93 -6.90
C LEU A 13 -7.61 4.82 -6.77
N GLY A 14 -6.72 4.83 -7.77
CA GLY A 14 -5.57 5.74 -7.81
C GLY A 14 -4.27 5.15 -7.27
N ALA A 15 -4.17 3.83 -7.13
CA ALA A 15 -2.87 3.19 -6.93
C ALA A 15 -2.03 3.28 -8.23
N ASP A 16 -0.73 3.54 -8.11
CA ASP A 16 0.22 3.48 -9.21
C ASP A 16 0.81 2.08 -9.39
N LEU A 17 0.78 1.27 -8.32
CA LEU A 17 1.29 -0.09 -8.25
C LEU A 17 0.35 -0.95 -7.42
N CYS A 18 0.13 -2.20 -7.85
CA CYS A 18 -0.63 -3.20 -7.09
C CYS A 18 -0.03 -4.60 -7.28
N GLY A 19 0.29 -5.25 -6.16
CA GLY A 19 0.80 -6.62 -6.08
C GLY A 19 -0.09 -7.48 -5.18
N ILE A 20 -0.15 -8.77 -5.48
CA ILE A 20 -0.85 -9.75 -4.66
C ILE A 20 0.15 -10.87 -4.38
N ALA A 21 0.35 -11.19 -3.11
CA ALA A 21 1.24 -12.23 -2.65
C ALA A 21 0.44 -13.28 -1.88
N SER A 22 0.72 -14.55 -2.13
CA SER A 22 0.24 -15.64 -1.30
C SER A 22 0.96 -15.64 0.06
N ILE A 23 0.36 -16.29 1.06
CA ILE A 23 0.86 -16.24 2.43
C ILE A 23 2.25 -16.89 2.59
N ASP A 24 2.58 -17.90 1.78
CA ASP A 24 3.88 -18.60 1.76
C ASP A 24 5.07 -17.66 1.47
N ARG A 25 4.84 -16.52 0.79
CA ARG A 25 5.90 -15.54 0.55
C ARG A 25 6.39 -14.84 1.82
N PHE A 26 5.68 -15.03 2.94
CA PHE A 26 5.97 -14.40 4.23
C PHE A 26 6.57 -15.37 5.25
N ASP A 27 6.96 -16.59 4.87
CA ASP A 27 7.53 -17.59 5.80
C ASP A 27 8.75 -17.10 6.59
N ASN A 28 9.55 -16.20 5.99
CA ASN A 28 10.71 -15.57 6.64
C ASN A 28 10.40 -14.23 7.31
N ALA A 29 9.12 -13.90 7.53
CA ALA A 29 8.74 -12.66 8.18
C ALA A 29 9.27 -12.64 9.62
N PRO A 30 9.78 -11.49 10.10
CA PRO A 30 10.17 -11.34 11.50
C PRO A 30 8.99 -11.63 12.43
N LYS A 31 9.29 -12.08 13.65
CA LYS A 31 8.28 -12.37 14.67
C LYS A 31 7.38 -11.16 14.90
N GLY A 32 6.06 -11.36 14.83
CA GLY A 32 5.05 -10.32 15.00
C GLY A 32 4.72 -9.53 13.73
N TYR A 33 5.37 -9.84 12.61
CA TYR A 33 5.13 -9.21 11.30
C TYR A 33 4.61 -10.22 10.25
N HIS A 34 4.34 -11.46 10.65
CA HIS A 34 3.72 -12.40 9.75
C HIS A 34 2.25 -11.98 9.54
N PRO A 35 1.69 -12.01 8.31
CA PRO A 35 0.30 -11.57 8.12
C PRO A 35 -0.73 -12.37 8.93
N LEU A 36 -0.41 -13.61 9.30
CA LEU A 36 -1.21 -14.44 10.21
C LEU A 36 -1.23 -13.91 11.65
N ASP A 37 -0.22 -13.15 12.08
CA ASP A 37 -0.18 -12.54 13.41
C ASP A 37 -1.27 -11.45 13.53
N ALA A 38 -1.54 -10.73 12.43
CA ALA A 38 -2.58 -9.71 12.36
C ALA A 38 -3.97 -10.28 12.01
N LEU A 39 -4.01 -11.26 11.10
CA LEU A 39 -5.24 -11.92 10.65
C LEU A 39 -4.99 -13.43 10.50
N PRO A 40 -5.35 -14.27 11.49
CA PRO A 40 -5.05 -15.71 11.50
C PRO A 40 -5.65 -16.50 10.32
N THR A 41 -6.66 -15.96 9.64
CA THR A 41 -7.31 -16.58 8.47
C THR A 41 -6.81 -16.02 7.14
N CYS A 42 -5.75 -15.20 7.14
CA CYS A 42 -5.20 -14.57 5.95
C CYS A 42 -4.64 -15.62 4.97
N LYS A 43 -5.05 -15.53 3.70
CA LYS A 43 -4.58 -16.40 2.62
C LYS A 43 -3.69 -15.69 1.61
N SER A 44 -3.82 -14.38 1.52
CA SER A 44 -3.11 -13.54 0.55
C SER A 44 -3.06 -12.10 1.03
N VAL A 45 -1.99 -11.41 0.69
CA VAL A 45 -1.77 -10.00 1.00
C VAL A 45 -1.84 -9.20 -0.30
N ILE A 46 -2.67 -8.16 -0.31
CA ILE A 46 -2.71 -7.16 -1.38
C ILE A 46 -1.85 -5.98 -0.93
N SER A 47 -0.83 -5.64 -1.71
CA SER A 47 0.04 -4.50 -1.48
C SER A 47 -0.13 -3.51 -2.64
N PHE A 48 -0.22 -2.23 -2.34
CA PHE A 48 -0.32 -1.19 -3.35
C PHE A 48 0.53 0.01 -2.96
N GLY A 49 0.83 0.86 -3.95
CA GLY A 49 1.61 2.08 -3.75
C GLY A 49 1.05 3.24 -4.54
N CYS A 50 1.09 4.43 -3.94
CA CYS A 50 0.76 5.69 -4.58
C CYS A 50 2.02 6.56 -4.66
N ARG A 51 2.26 7.16 -5.81
CA ARG A 51 3.45 7.96 -6.09
C ARG A 51 3.40 9.25 -5.29
N PHE A 52 4.51 9.53 -4.62
CA PHE A 52 4.70 10.76 -3.88
C PHE A 52 5.59 11.73 -4.69
N PRO A 53 5.16 12.99 -4.94
CA PRO A 53 5.98 13.95 -5.67
C PRO A 53 7.29 14.27 -4.95
N VAL A 54 8.42 13.91 -5.56
CA VAL A 54 9.76 14.07 -4.96
C VAL A 54 10.11 15.51 -4.59
N GLY A 55 9.60 16.49 -5.35
CA GLY A 55 9.85 17.91 -5.07
C GLY A 55 9.36 18.34 -3.68
N THR A 56 8.31 17.69 -3.16
CA THR A 56 7.77 17.99 -1.83
C THR A 56 8.64 17.47 -0.70
N LEU A 57 9.48 16.44 -0.97
CA LEU A 57 10.46 15.89 -0.02
C LEU A 57 11.73 16.75 0.03
N ASN A 58 12.06 17.41 -1.08
CA ASN A 58 13.25 18.26 -1.18
C ASN A 58 13.00 19.70 -0.72
N CYS A 59 11.78 20.04 -0.31
CA CYS A 59 11.45 21.36 0.21
C CYS A 59 12.12 21.59 1.57
N LYS A 60 12.63 22.81 1.81
CA LYS A 60 13.22 23.18 3.11
C LYS A 60 12.22 23.17 4.28
N SER A 61 10.93 23.25 3.97
CA SER A 61 9.84 23.22 4.96
C SER A 61 9.08 21.90 4.87
N ASN A 62 8.57 21.41 6.00
CA ASN A 62 7.73 20.21 6.09
C ASN A 62 6.26 20.44 5.67
N ILE A 63 5.88 21.70 5.39
CA ILE A 63 4.50 22.06 5.01
C ILE A 63 4.07 21.40 3.69
N PRO A 64 4.86 21.42 2.60
CA PRO A 64 4.50 20.79 1.33
C PRO A 64 4.33 19.28 1.46
N TYR A 65 5.24 18.61 2.18
CA TYR A 65 5.10 17.17 2.50
C TYR A 65 3.77 16.89 3.20
N THR A 66 3.48 17.63 4.27
CA THR A 66 2.25 17.41 5.07
C THR A 66 0.99 17.62 4.23
N ARG A 67 0.94 18.68 3.42
CA ARG A 67 -0.22 18.95 2.55
C ARG A 67 -0.43 17.85 1.51
N VAL A 68 0.64 17.42 0.84
CA VAL A 68 0.53 16.39 -0.20
C VAL A 68 0.23 15.02 0.39
N ARG A 69 0.87 14.66 1.51
CA ARG A 69 0.53 13.44 2.27
C ARG A 69 -0.94 13.41 2.64
N ASN A 70 -1.47 14.46 3.25
CA ASN A 70 -2.87 14.49 3.68
C ASN A 70 -3.82 14.41 2.47
N SER A 71 -3.49 15.04 1.34
CA SER A 71 -4.27 14.93 0.10
C SER A 71 -4.27 13.52 -0.50
N ILE A 72 -3.14 12.81 -0.44
CA ILE A 72 -3.04 11.42 -0.90
C ILE A 72 -3.81 10.48 0.04
N THR A 73 -3.63 10.64 1.36
CA THR A 73 -4.32 9.81 2.36
C THR A 73 -5.84 10.02 2.35
N SER A 74 -6.32 11.23 2.08
CA SER A 74 -7.76 11.50 1.94
C SER A 74 -8.44 10.69 0.83
N LYS A 75 -7.71 10.21 -0.18
CA LYS A 75 -8.27 9.37 -1.25
C LYS A 75 -8.43 7.91 -0.84
N MET A 76 -7.85 7.52 0.29
CA MET A 76 -7.84 6.14 0.79
C MET A 76 -8.88 5.90 1.91
N ASN A 77 -9.68 6.91 2.26
CA ASN A 77 -10.79 6.82 3.23
C ASN A 77 -12.14 6.79 2.51
#